data_AF-A0A0K2UST8-F1
#
_entry.id   AF-A0A0K2UST8-F1
#
_cell.length_a   1.000
_cell.length_b   1.000
_cell.length_c   1.000
_cell.angle_alpha   90.00
_cell.angle_beta   90.00
_cell.angle_gamma   90.00
#
_symmetry.space_group_name_H-M   'P 1'
#
loop_
_entity.id
_entity.type
_entity.pdbx_description
1 polymer ?
#
loop_
_entity_poly.entity_id
_entity_poly.type
_entity_poly.pdbx_seq_one_letter_code
_entity_poly.pdbx_strand_id
1 'polypeptide(L)'
;MEQARRDAILKLARAGQEPSAIYKLLNYPKTTVYRVFNAWEVEGKVCCKAHNMRSDQIRTPHFLEGLRKSIKASPGTSLCRLAKNRELSNQLVSKTVNEDLAYKSYRMAIQHILTASMKTTS
;
A
#
# COMPACT_ATOMS: atom_id res chain seq x y z
N MET A 1 9.24 3.93 16.64
CA MET A 1 10.41 4.36 17.44
C MET A 1 11.11 5.60 16.89
N GLU A 2 11.31 5.71 15.58
CA GLU A 2 12.07 6.85 15.01
C GLU A 2 11.38 8.22 15.21
N GLN A 3 10.04 8.26 15.17
CA GLN A 3 9.30 9.49 15.42
C GLN A 3 9.55 10.05 16.83
N ALA A 4 9.51 9.20 17.87
CA ALA A 4 9.77 9.60 19.24
C ALA A 4 11.20 10.17 19.44
N ARG A 5 12.18 9.67 18.66
CA ARG A 5 13.56 10.21 18.68
C ARG A 5 13.63 11.60 18.05
N ARG A 6 12.90 11.84 16.95
CA ARG A 6 12.77 13.19 16.36
C ARG A 6 12.08 14.14 17.31
N ASP A 7 11.02 13.70 17.97
CA ASP A 7 10.31 14.52 18.95
C ASP A 7 11.21 14.91 20.13
N ALA A 8 12.12 14.01 20.56
CA ALA A 8 13.14 14.31 21.57
C ALA A 8 14.16 15.37 21.08
N ILE A 9 14.66 15.25 19.84
CA ILE A 9 15.54 16.26 19.22
C ILE A 9 14.86 17.63 19.23
N LEU A 10 13.55 17.68 18.92
CA LEU A 10 12.78 18.92 18.91
C LEU A 10 12.53 19.52 20.29
N LYS A 11 12.25 18.70 21.30
CA LYS A 11 12.13 19.20 22.68
C LYS A 11 13.42 19.89 23.12
N LEU A 12 14.57 19.32 22.76
CA LEU A 12 15.88 19.91 23.05
C LEU A 12 16.16 21.16 22.21
N ALA A 13 15.82 21.14 20.92
CA ALA A 13 15.96 22.31 20.05
C ALA A 13 15.10 23.48 20.51
N ARG A 14 13.84 23.21 20.92
CA ARG A 14 12.95 24.22 21.54
C ARG A 14 13.48 24.75 22.88
N ALA A 15 14.25 23.94 23.60
CA ALA A 15 14.94 24.34 24.82
C ALA A 15 16.24 25.13 24.53
N GLY A 16 16.53 25.48 23.27
CA GLY A 16 17.70 26.27 22.89
C GLY A 16 19.02 25.49 22.89
N GLN A 17 18.97 24.16 22.87
CA GLN A 17 20.18 23.34 22.81
C GLN A 17 20.76 23.30 21.39
N GLU A 18 22.07 23.47 21.30
CA GLU A 18 22.81 23.35 20.06
C GLU A 18 22.76 21.91 19.50
N PRO A 19 22.66 21.70 18.17
CA PRO A 19 22.65 20.37 17.55
C PRO A 19 23.84 19.50 17.96
N SER A 20 24.99 20.14 18.25
CA SER A 20 26.21 19.50 18.72
C SER A 20 26.08 18.87 20.11
N ALA A 21 25.29 19.48 21.00
CA ALA A 21 24.97 18.94 22.31
C ALA A 21 23.92 17.82 22.20
N ILE A 22 22.93 18.02 21.33
CA ILE A 22 21.82 17.08 21.13
C ILE A 22 22.32 15.70 20.66
N TYR A 23 23.20 15.63 19.66
CA TYR A 23 23.64 14.32 19.16
C TYR A 23 24.47 13.54 20.17
N LYS A 24 25.26 14.24 21.00
CA LYS A 24 26.03 13.63 22.10
C LYS A 24 25.11 13.11 23.20
N LEU A 25 24.08 13.89 23.56
CA LEU A 25 23.13 13.54 24.61
C LEU A 25 22.24 12.35 24.21
N LEU A 26 21.69 12.37 22.99
CA LEU A 26 20.77 11.33 22.49
C LEU A 26 21.50 10.12 21.90
N ASN A 27 22.84 10.15 21.81
CA ASN A 27 23.67 9.15 21.13
C ASN A 27 23.12 8.78 19.74
N TYR A 28 22.81 9.80 18.93
CA TYR A 28 22.17 9.65 17.64
C TYR A 28 23.10 10.15 16.51
N PRO A 29 23.00 9.64 15.27
CA PRO A 29 23.90 10.06 14.20
C PRO A 29 23.81 11.57 13.96
N LYS A 30 24.97 12.24 14.01
CA LYS A 30 25.12 13.69 13.80
C LYS A 30 24.34 14.16 12.56
N THR A 31 24.48 13.47 11.44
CA THR A 31 23.81 13.79 10.17
C THR A 31 22.29 13.88 10.31
N THR A 32 21.69 13.00 11.13
CA THR A 32 20.23 12.97 11.29
C THR A 32 19.76 14.09 12.20
N VAL A 33 20.50 14.41 13.26
CA VAL A 33 20.20 15.53 14.16
C VAL A 33 20.19 16.85 13.40
N TYR A 34 21.24 17.13 12.62
CA TYR A 34 21.33 18.34 11.81
C TYR A 34 20.23 18.41 10.74
N ARG A 35 19.92 17.30 10.06
CA ARG A 35 18.81 17.27 9.07
C ARG A 35 17.46 17.61 9.70
N VAL A 36 17.18 17.07 10.89
CA VAL A 36 15.91 17.33 11.61
C VAL A 36 15.88 18.76 12.14
N PHE A 37 16.99 19.25 12.69
CA PHE A 37 17.10 20.61 13.20
C PHE A 37 16.89 21.65 12.08
N ASN A 38 17.60 21.52 10.96
CA ASN A 38 17.47 22.43 9.83
C ASN A 38 16.07 22.37 9.20
N ALA A 39 15.47 21.17 9.11
CA ALA A 39 14.11 21.03 8.62
C ALA A 39 13.08 21.71 9.56
N TRP A 40 13.30 21.64 10.88
CA TRP A 40 12.48 22.36 11.84
C TRP A 40 12.65 23.88 11.74
N GLU A 41 13.87 24.38 11.63
CA GLU A 41 14.18 25.81 11.52
C GLU A 41 13.58 26.42 10.25
N VAL A 42 13.62 25.71 9.11
CA VAL A 42 13.15 26.20 7.81
C VAL A 42 11.67 25.93 7.57
N GLU A 43 11.20 24.68 7.75
CA GLU A 43 9.84 24.27 7.36
C GLU A 43 8.85 24.28 8.55
N GLY A 44 9.33 24.42 9.79
CA GLY A 44 8.51 24.25 11.01
C GLY A 44 7.94 22.84 11.18
N LYS A 45 8.35 21.89 10.33
CA LYS A 45 7.79 20.54 10.23
C LYS A 45 8.77 19.48 10.72
N VAL A 46 8.21 18.46 11.33
CA VAL A 46 8.90 17.43 12.12
C VAL A 46 8.83 16.05 11.46
N CYS A 47 7.85 15.86 10.58
CA CYS A 47 7.60 14.58 9.96
C CYS A 47 8.63 14.27 8.88
N CYS A 48 8.93 12.98 8.72
CA CYS A 48 9.58 12.51 7.50
C CYS A 48 8.78 13.01 6.29
N LYS A 49 9.50 13.42 5.25
CA LYS A 49 8.88 13.53 3.93
C LYS A 49 8.29 12.16 3.59
N ALA A 50 7.01 12.15 3.23
CA ALA A 50 6.37 10.93 2.77
C ALA A 50 7.17 10.39 1.59
N HIS A 51 7.39 9.07 1.55
CA HIS A 51 8.01 8.49 0.37
C HIS A 51 7.03 8.66 -0.78
N ASN A 52 7.50 9.31 -1.85
CA ASN A 52 6.68 9.44 -3.06
C ASN A 52 6.44 8.05 -3.62
N MET A 53 5.22 7.81 -4.10
CA MET A 53 4.96 6.61 -4.87
C MET A 53 5.83 6.63 -6.13
N ARG A 54 6.21 5.45 -6.59
CA ARG A 54 6.96 5.29 -7.83
C ARG A 54 6.15 5.81 -9.01
N SER A 55 6.75 6.62 -9.86
CA SER A 55 6.06 7.23 -11.01
C SER A 55 5.72 6.21 -12.10
N ASP A 56 6.47 5.13 -12.21
CA ASP A 56 6.27 4.03 -13.16
C ASP A 56 5.20 3.00 -12.71
N GLN A 57 4.45 3.31 -11.65
CA GLN A 57 3.40 2.42 -11.16
C GLN A 57 2.24 2.30 -12.16
N ILE A 58 2.09 1.13 -12.77
CA ILE A 58 1.03 0.82 -13.75
C ILE A 58 -0.38 0.90 -13.15
N ARG A 59 -0.53 0.58 -11.85
CA ARG A 59 -1.81 0.58 -11.10
C ARG A 59 -2.29 2.00 -10.79
N THR A 60 -2.48 2.82 -11.82
CA THR A 60 -3.03 4.18 -11.71
C THR A 60 -4.56 4.15 -11.65
N PRO A 61 -5.22 5.19 -11.09
CA PRO A 61 -6.68 5.27 -11.07
C PRO A 61 -7.30 5.17 -12.47
N HIS A 62 -6.66 5.75 -13.48
CA HIS A 62 -7.13 5.68 -14.87
C HIS A 62 -7.09 4.25 -15.42
N PHE A 63 -6.01 3.51 -15.12
CA PHE A 63 -5.88 2.11 -15.47
C PHE A 63 -6.98 1.25 -14.83
N LEU A 64 -7.27 1.46 -13.54
CA LEU A 64 -8.31 0.73 -12.80
C LEU A 64 -9.70 0.93 -13.42
N GLU A 65 -10.04 2.17 -13.77
CA GLU A 65 -11.32 2.48 -14.41
C GLU A 65 -11.43 1.86 -15.81
N GLY A 66 -10.35 1.87 -16.59
CA GLY A 66 -10.29 1.18 -17.87
C GLY A 66 -10.52 -0.32 -17.72
N LEU A 67 -9.87 -0.94 -16.73
CA LEU A 67 -10.01 -2.37 -16.43
C LEU A 67 -11.44 -2.72 -16.00
N ARG A 68 -12.01 -1.91 -15.11
CA ARG A 68 -13.39 -2.05 -14.61
C ARG A 68 -14.41 -2.00 -15.75
N LYS A 69 -14.25 -1.09 -16.71
CA LYS A 69 -15.11 -1.00 -17.89
C LYS A 69 -15.05 -2.27 -18.74
N SER A 70 -13.86 -2.82 -18.98
CA SER A 70 -13.73 -4.08 -19.72
C SER A 70 -14.39 -5.27 -19.03
N ILE A 71 -14.24 -5.39 -17.71
CA ILE A 71 -14.87 -6.47 -16.94
C ILE A 71 -16.39 -6.34 -16.98
N LYS A 72 -16.92 -5.11 -16.82
CA LYS A 72 -18.37 -4.85 -16.92
C LYS A 72 -18.93 -5.14 -18.31
N ALA A 73 -18.18 -4.82 -19.37
CA ALA A 73 -18.61 -5.09 -20.75
C ALA A 73 -18.72 -6.60 -21.02
N SER A 74 -17.79 -7.39 -20.47
CA SER A 74 -17.71 -8.83 -20.75
C SER A 74 -17.32 -9.63 -19.49
N PRO A 75 -18.24 -9.86 -18.54
CA PRO A 75 -17.93 -10.47 -17.25
C PRO A 75 -17.46 -11.93 -17.33
N GLY A 76 -17.80 -12.63 -18.42
CA GLY A 76 -17.38 -14.02 -18.67
C GLY A 76 -15.95 -14.17 -19.19
N THR A 77 -15.21 -13.09 -19.46
CA THR A 77 -13.82 -13.21 -19.91
C THR A 77 -12.90 -13.64 -18.78
N SER A 78 -12.09 -14.66 -19.01
CA SER A 78 -11.04 -15.04 -18.07
C SER A 78 -10.00 -13.93 -17.93
N LEU A 79 -9.43 -13.81 -16.73
CA LEU A 79 -8.38 -12.82 -16.44
C LEU A 79 -7.15 -12.99 -17.36
N CYS A 80 -6.83 -14.23 -17.73
CA CYS A 80 -5.74 -14.52 -18.67
C CYS A 80 -6.03 -13.95 -20.07
N ARG A 81 -7.25 -14.13 -20.58
CA ARG A 81 -7.64 -13.54 -21.87
C ARG A 81 -7.64 -12.02 -21.80
N LEU A 82 -8.15 -11.46 -20.71
CA LEU A 82 -8.20 -10.02 -20.50
C LEU A 82 -6.80 -9.40 -20.42
N ALA A 83 -5.84 -10.09 -19.80
CA ALA A 83 -4.44 -9.67 -19.74
C ALA A 83 -3.78 -9.69 -21.12
N LYS A 84 -3.98 -10.77 -21.90
CA LYS A 84 -3.47 -10.87 -23.28
C LYS A 84 -4.01 -9.75 -24.18
N ASN A 85 -5.31 -9.46 -24.10
CA ASN A 85 -5.93 -8.39 -24.89
C ASN A 85 -5.38 -6.99 -24.58
N ARG A 86 -4.77 -6.82 -23.41
CA ARG A 86 -4.20 -5.55 -22.94
C ARG A 86 -2.67 -5.57 -22.89
N GLU A 87 -2.05 -6.66 -23.33
CA GLU A 87 -0.59 -6.88 -23.27
C GLU A 87 -0.01 -6.74 -21.86
N LEU A 88 -0.77 -7.20 -20.86
CA LEU A 88 -0.38 -7.14 -19.45
C LEU A 88 -0.01 -8.53 -18.92
N SER A 89 0.73 -8.55 -17.82
CA SER A 89 0.97 -9.79 -17.10
C SER A 89 -0.29 -10.27 -16.40
N ASN A 90 -0.52 -11.58 -16.44
CA ASN A 90 -1.64 -12.22 -15.73
C ASN A 90 -1.62 -11.91 -14.23
N GLN A 91 -0.43 -11.85 -13.63
CA GLN A 91 -0.27 -11.56 -12.21
C GLN A 91 -0.71 -10.14 -11.87
N LEU A 92 -0.35 -9.16 -12.70
CA LEU A 92 -0.77 -7.77 -12.52
C LEU A 92 -2.29 -7.66 -12.59
N VAL A 93 -2.92 -8.24 -13.63
CA VAL A 93 -4.37 -8.21 -13.79
C VAL A 93 -5.06 -8.92 -12.62
N SER A 94 -4.60 -10.10 -12.23
CA SER A 94 -5.16 -10.86 -11.10
C SER A 94 -5.06 -10.08 -9.79
N LYS A 95 -3.89 -9.50 -9.49
CA LYS A 95 -3.68 -8.70 -8.29
C LYS A 95 -4.57 -7.46 -8.27
N THR A 96 -4.65 -6.76 -9.39
CA THR A 96 -5.48 -5.57 -9.56
C THR A 96 -6.97 -5.88 -9.35
N VAL A 97 -7.45 -6.96 -9.95
CA VAL A 97 -8.86 -7.37 -9.85
C VAL A 97 -9.24 -7.79 -8.43
N ASN A 98 -8.37 -8.56 -7.76
CA ASN A 98 -8.67 -9.08 -6.42
C ASN A 98 -8.43 -8.05 -5.30
N GLU A 99 -7.38 -7.22 -5.39
CA GLU A 99 -7.03 -6.26 -4.34
C GLU A 99 -7.66 -4.88 -4.56
N ASP A 100 -7.52 -4.28 -5.75
CA ASP A 100 -7.97 -2.89 -5.97
C ASP A 100 -9.46 -2.83 -6.30
N LEU A 101 -9.93 -3.71 -7.19
CA LEU A 101 -11.33 -3.75 -7.61
C LEU A 101 -12.19 -4.64 -6.70
N ALA A 102 -11.56 -5.44 -5.85
CA ALA A 102 -12.21 -6.38 -4.92
C ALA A 102 -13.22 -7.32 -5.60
N TYR A 103 -13.03 -7.64 -6.89
CA TYR A 103 -13.89 -8.57 -7.59
C TYR A 103 -13.50 -10.01 -7.25
N LYS A 104 -14.51 -10.80 -6.88
CA LYS A 104 -14.37 -12.23 -6.66
C LYS A 104 -15.04 -12.97 -7.81
N SER A 105 -14.36 -13.98 -8.34
CA SER A 105 -15.02 -14.90 -9.27
C SER A 105 -16.13 -15.62 -8.53
N TYR A 106 -17.31 -15.69 -9.15
CA TYR A 106 -18.39 -16.50 -8.63
C TYR A 106 -17.97 -17.97 -8.73
N ARG A 107 -17.80 -18.65 -7.59
CA ARG A 107 -17.57 -20.09 -7.54
C ARG A 107 -18.90 -20.75 -7.18
N MET A 108 -19.51 -21.44 -8.15
CA MET A 108 -20.64 -22.31 -7.85
C MET A 108 -20.14 -23.51 -7.06
N ALA A 109 -20.57 -23.63 -5.80
CA ALA A 109 -20.46 -24.87 -5.06
C ALA A 109 -21.53 -25.82 -5.60
N ILE A 110 -21.13 -26.77 -6.44
CA ILE A 110 -22.03 -27.86 -6.83
C ILE A 110 -22.09 -28.82 -5.64
N GLN A 111 -23.19 -28.77 -4.90
CA GLN A 111 -23.51 -29.80 -3.91
C GLN A 111 -24.54 -30.75 -4.52
N HIS A 112 -24.35 -32.04 -4.31
CA HIS A 112 -25.37 -33.02 -4.64
C HIS A 112 -26.48 -32.95 -3.59
N ILE A 113 -27.72 -32.77 -4.03
CA ILE A 113 -28.88 -32.96 -3.14
C ILE A 113 -28.94 -34.45 -2.84
N LEU A 114 -28.74 -34.83 -1.58
CA LEU A 114 -28.90 -36.21 -1.14
C LEU A 114 -30.35 -36.65 -1.37
N THR A 115 -30.53 -37.76 -2.09
CA THR A 115 -31.83 -38.42 -2.23
C THR A 115 -32.30 -38.95 -0.89
N ALA A 116 -33.62 -39.12 -0.72
CA ALA A 116 -34.21 -39.59 0.54
C ALA A 116 -33.58 -40.90 1.04
N SER A 117 -33.27 -41.83 0.13
CA SER A 117 -32.60 -43.09 0.47
C SER A 117 -31.23 -42.89 1.11
N MET A 118 -30.42 -41.95 0.60
CA MET A 118 -29.08 -41.65 1.11
C MET A 118 -29.09 -40.99 2.49
N LYS A 119 -30.22 -40.38 2.90
CA LYS A 119 -30.40 -39.79 4.24
C LYS A 119 -30.75 -40.82 5.31
N THR A 120 -31.17 -42.02 4.91
CA THR A 120 -31.67 -43.07 5.82
C THR A 120 -30.58 -44.02 6.32
N THR A 121 -29.39 -44.01 5.70
CA THR A 121 -28.29 -44.94 6.03
C THR A 121 -27.31 -44.35 7.06
N SER A 122 -27.78 -43.54 8.00
CA SER A 122 -26.96 -42.97 9.09
C SER A 122 -27.34 -43.56 10.44
#